data_AF-A0A7G5LXC0-F1
#
_entry.id   AF-A0A7G5LXC0-F1
#
_cell.length_a   1.000
_cell.length_b   1.000
_cell.length_c   1.000
_cell.angle_alpha   90.00
_cell.angle_beta   90.00
_cell.angle_gamma   90.00
#
_symmetry.space_group_name_H-M   'P 1'
#
loop_
_entity.id
_entity.type
_entity.pdbx_description
1 polymer ?
#
loop_
_entity_poly.entity_id
_entity_poly.type
_entity_poly.pdbx_seq_one_letter_code
_entity_poly.pdbx_strand_id
1 'polypeptide(L)'
;MSHPAAPGPQGDGEPTIGRLVSDISRDLSTLVRGEIALAKSELRVSVKSGAVGSGLLVAVAVLLLFVVTMLSMAGGFFFAWLFNRDVPLAFTWGFLAMTGVWILIIVVFALVGIRFLKKVKAPEKTIATVQEIPNALKGKTDPRTTIDLPEAAVSPATADTDGKRLTS
;
A
#
# COMPACT_ATOMS: atom_id res chain seq x y z
N MET A 1 -0.19 -26.37 73.92
CA MET A 1 -0.90 -26.27 72.62
C MET A 1 0.04 -25.57 71.65
N SER A 2 0.73 -26.34 70.81
CA SER A 2 1.69 -25.85 69.81
C SER A 2 0.93 -25.20 68.64
N HIS A 3 1.12 -23.90 68.46
CA HIS A 3 0.64 -23.15 67.31
C HIS A 3 1.55 -23.47 66.10
N PRO A 4 1.01 -23.83 64.91
CA PRO A 4 1.81 -24.00 63.72
C PRO A 4 2.24 -22.64 63.16
N ALA A 5 3.53 -22.49 62.89
CA ALA A 5 4.09 -21.30 62.25
C ALA A 5 3.53 -21.13 60.84
N ALA A 6 3.04 -19.93 60.53
CA ALA A 6 2.67 -19.54 59.18
C ALA A 6 3.91 -19.59 58.26
N PRO A 7 3.79 -19.97 56.98
CA PRO A 7 4.89 -19.87 56.03
C PRO A 7 5.26 -18.39 55.89
N GLY A 8 6.49 -18.04 56.26
CA GLY A 8 7.03 -16.70 56.02
C GLY A 8 6.99 -16.37 54.52
N PRO A 9 6.81 -15.09 54.16
CA PRO A 9 6.98 -14.62 52.79
C PRO A 9 8.31 -15.12 52.24
N GLN A 10 8.26 -15.93 51.19
CA GLN A 10 9.45 -16.51 50.59
C GLN A 10 10.28 -15.38 49.98
N GLY A 11 11.33 -14.99 50.68
CA GLY A 11 12.56 -14.41 50.16
C GLY A 11 12.37 -13.31 49.12
N ASP A 12 12.08 -12.10 49.58
CA ASP A 12 12.54 -10.89 48.91
C ASP A 12 14.07 -10.84 49.01
N GLY A 13 14.73 -11.59 48.12
CA GLY A 13 16.11 -11.29 47.76
C GLY A 13 16.12 -9.91 47.11
N GLU A 14 17.09 -9.07 47.48
CA GLU A 14 17.34 -7.75 46.92
C GLU A 14 17.07 -7.70 45.42
N PRO A 15 16.62 -6.55 44.84
CA PRO A 15 16.51 -6.38 43.40
C PRO A 15 17.88 -6.63 42.76
N THR A 16 18.15 -7.89 42.42
CA THR A 16 19.39 -8.26 41.76
C THR A 16 19.35 -7.62 40.39
N ILE A 17 20.48 -7.06 39.96
CA ILE A 17 20.61 -6.45 38.62
C ILE A 17 20.14 -7.42 37.52
N GLY A 18 20.28 -8.73 37.75
CA GLY A 18 19.75 -9.78 36.88
C GLY A 18 18.22 -9.80 36.75
N ARG A 19 17.45 -9.53 37.82
CA ARG A 19 15.98 -9.44 37.78
C ARG A 19 15.52 -8.20 37.00
N LEU A 20 16.15 -7.05 37.25
CA LEU A 20 15.84 -5.79 36.54
C LEU A 20 16.13 -5.88 35.03
N VAL A 21 17.28 -6.44 34.63
CA VAL A 21 17.62 -6.67 33.23
C VAL A 21 16.65 -7.67 32.57
N SER A 22 16.25 -8.72 33.30
CA SER A 22 15.25 -9.68 32.83
C SER A 22 13.87 -9.05 32.60
N ASP A 23 13.43 -8.17 33.51
CA ASP A 23 12.13 -7.50 33.40
C ASP A 23 12.13 -6.49 32.24
N ILE A 24 13.18 -5.68 32.09
CA ILE A 24 13.35 -4.76 30.95
C ILE A 24 13.42 -5.51 29.62
N SER A 25 14.14 -6.65 29.57
CA SER A 25 14.21 -7.50 28.38
C SER A 25 12.84 -8.07 27.98
N ARG A 26 12.02 -8.41 28.97
CA ARG A 26 10.66 -8.92 28.76
C ARG A 26 9.71 -7.83 28.27
N ASP A 27 9.84 -6.61 28.76
CA ASP A 27 9.06 -5.46 28.31
C ASP A 27 9.45 -5.03 26.88
N LEU A 28 10.75 -4.99 26.56
CA LEU A 28 11.23 -4.79 25.19
C LEU A 28 10.70 -5.88 24.24
N SER A 29 10.75 -7.14 24.67
CA SER A 29 10.20 -8.25 23.89
C SER A 29 8.71 -8.09 23.62
N THR A 30 7.96 -7.53 24.58
CA THR A 30 6.52 -7.27 24.44
C THR A 30 6.24 -6.14 23.47
N LEU A 31 7.01 -5.05 23.50
CA LEU A 31 6.91 -3.94 22.54
C LEU A 31 7.24 -4.38 21.12
N VAL A 32 8.37 -5.05 20.93
CA VAL A 32 8.80 -5.58 19.62
C VAL A 32 7.75 -6.54 19.07
N ARG A 33 7.18 -7.42 19.91
CA ARG A 33 6.10 -8.31 19.48
C ARG A 33 4.83 -7.54 19.09
N GLY A 34 4.54 -6.44 19.78
CA GLY A 34 3.44 -5.52 19.45
C GLY A 34 3.64 -4.86 18.08
N GLU A 35 4.82 -4.32 17.79
CA GLU A 35 5.14 -3.73 16.49
C GLU A 35 5.10 -4.76 15.37
N ILE A 36 5.66 -5.96 15.58
CA ILE A 36 5.59 -7.06 14.61
C ILE A 36 4.14 -7.49 14.38
N ALA A 37 3.33 -7.59 15.44
CA ALA A 37 1.92 -7.96 15.32
C ALA A 37 1.13 -6.91 14.52
N LEU A 38 1.39 -5.62 14.77
CA LEU A 38 0.78 -4.52 14.05
C LEU A 38 1.19 -4.50 12.58
N ALA A 39 2.51 -4.54 12.30
CA ALA A 39 3.05 -4.58 10.94
C ALA A 39 2.55 -5.80 10.16
N LYS A 40 2.46 -6.97 10.82
CA LYS A 40 1.87 -8.18 10.22
C LYS A 40 0.39 -8.02 9.92
N SER A 41 -0.36 -7.31 10.76
CA SER A 41 -1.78 -7.05 10.53
C SER A 41 -2.00 -6.11 9.35
N GLU A 42 -1.21 -5.05 9.24
CA GLU A 42 -1.26 -4.09 8.13
C GLU A 42 -0.83 -4.75 6.81
N LEU A 43 0.25 -5.54 6.84
CA LEU A 43 0.69 -6.32 5.69
C LEU A 43 -0.39 -7.31 5.22
N ARG A 44 -1.09 -7.98 6.14
CA ARG A 44 -2.20 -8.89 5.80
C ARG A 44 -3.33 -8.15 5.09
N VAL A 45 -3.68 -6.94 5.53
CA VAL A 45 -4.72 -6.13 4.88
C VAL A 45 -4.27 -5.68 3.49
N SER A 46 -3.02 -5.24 3.35
CA SER A 46 -2.42 -4.86 2.07
C SER A 46 -2.35 -6.02 1.08
N VAL A 47 -1.89 -7.19 1.52
CA VAL A 47 -1.84 -8.40 0.70
C VAL A 47 -3.24 -8.85 0.32
N LYS A 48 -4.20 -8.88 1.25
CA LYS A 48 -5.57 -9.29 0.95
C LYS A 48 -6.25 -8.34 -0.05
N SER A 49 -6.09 -7.04 0.14
CA SER A 49 -6.67 -6.03 -0.76
C SER A 49 -6.01 -6.07 -2.13
N GLY A 50 -4.68 -6.22 -2.17
CA GLY A 50 -3.91 -6.39 -3.40
C GLY A 50 -4.30 -7.66 -4.15
N ALA A 51 -4.45 -8.79 -3.46
CA ALA A 51 -4.84 -10.07 -4.05
C ALA A 51 -6.26 -10.06 -4.62
N VAL A 52 -7.22 -9.43 -3.91
CA VAL A 52 -8.59 -9.29 -4.44
C VAL A 52 -8.60 -8.34 -5.64
N GLY A 53 -7.86 -7.23 -5.58
CA GLY A 53 -7.75 -6.29 -6.68
C GLY A 53 -7.14 -6.91 -7.94
N SER A 54 -5.99 -7.59 -7.80
CA SER A 54 -5.33 -8.27 -8.92
C SER A 54 -6.16 -9.44 -9.45
N GLY A 55 -6.79 -10.23 -8.58
CA GLY A 55 -7.68 -11.32 -8.97
C GLY A 55 -8.87 -10.82 -9.81
N LEU A 56 -9.46 -9.69 -9.43
CA LEU A 56 -10.56 -9.10 -10.19
C LEU A 56 -10.12 -8.57 -11.56
N LEU A 57 -8.93 -7.97 -11.65
CA LEU A 57 -8.37 -7.52 -12.93
C LEU A 57 -8.10 -8.70 -13.88
N VAL A 58 -7.52 -9.79 -13.38
CA VAL A 58 -7.31 -11.01 -14.16
C VAL A 58 -8.66 -11.59 -14.62
N ALA A 59 -9.66 -11.63 -13.75
CA ALA A 59 -10.99 -12.09 -14.11
C ALA A 59 -11.61 -11.25 -15.24
N VAL A 60 -11.56 -9.91 -15.13
CA VAL A 60 -12.04 -9.00 -16.18
C VAL A 60 -11.24 -9.17 -17.48
N ALA A 61 -9.93 -9.37 -17.41
CA ALA A 61 -9.10 -9.63 -18.58
C ALA A 61 -9.54 -10.90 -19.32
N VAL A 62 -9.77 -12.00 -18.60
CA VAL A 62 -10.27 -13.26 -19.18
C VAL A 62 -11.67 -13.08 -19.78
N LEU A 63 -12.56 -12.35 -19.10
CA LEU A 63 -13.89 -12.02 -19.61
C LEU A 63 -13.82 -11.19 -20.91
N LEU A 64 -12.88 -10.25 -21.01
CA LEU A 64 -12.65 -9.47 -22.21
C LEU A 64 -12.18 -10.34 -23.39
N LEU A 65 -11.37 -11.38 -23.14
CA LEU A 65 -11.04 -12.36 -24.19
C LEU A 65 -12.31 -13.01 -24.75
N PHE A 66 -13.25 -13.42 -23.89
CA PHE A 66 -14.55 -13.96 -24.33
C PHE A 66 -15.36 -12.96 -25.14
N VAL A 67 -15.42 -11.69 -24.73
CA VAL A 67 -16.08 -10.62 -25.49
C VAL A 67 -15.48 -10.50 -26.90
N VAL A 68 -14.15 -10.43 -27.00
CA VAL A 68 -13.45 -10.32 -28.28
C VAL A 68 -13.72 -11.55 -29.16
N THR A 69 -13.71 -12.76 -28.59
CA THR A 69 -14.04 -13.98 -29.34
C THR A 69 -15.48 -13.99 -29.84
N MET A 70 -16.47 -13.66 -29.01
CA MET A 70 -17.89 -13.62 -29.42
C MET A 70 -18.16 -12.51 -30.45
N LEU A 71 -17.53 -11.35 -30.28
CA LEU A 71 -17.62 -10.24 -31.23
C LEU A 71 -16.97 -10.59 -32.57
N SER A 72 -15.84 -11.29 -32.56
CA SER A 72 -15.18 -11.81 -33.76
C SER A 72 -16.08 -12.81 -34.51
N MET A 73 -16.75 -13.71 -33.79
CA MET A 73 -17.74 -14.62 -34.38
C MET A 73 -18.91 -13.86 -35.00
N ALA A 74 -19.49 -12.89 -34.28
CA ALA A 74 -20.55 -12.02 -34.81
C ALA A 74 -20.10 -11.31 -36.11
N GLY A 75 -18.89 -10.75 -36.11
CA GLY A 75 -18.27 -10.15 -37.30
C GLY A 75 -18.11 -11.15 -38.44
N GLY A 76 -17.63 -12.36 -38.16
CA GLY A 76 -17.49 -13.43 -39.16
C GLY A 76 -18.82 -13.80 -39.83
N PHE A 77 -19.89 -13.99 -39.05
CA PHE A 77 -21.23 -14.25 -39.59
C PHE A 77 -21.78 -13.04 -40.37
N PHE A 78 -21.51 -11.82 -39.91
CA PHE A 78 -21.87 -10.60 -40.63
C PHE A 78 -21.16 -10.50 -41.99
N PHE A 79 -19.85 -10.76 -42.04
CA PHE A 79 -19.09 -10.78 -43.29
C PHE A 79 -19.56 -11.91 -44.22
N ALA A 80 -19.87 -13.10 -43.69
CA ALA A 80 -20.39 -14.19 -44.50
C ALA A 80 -21.70 -13.79 -45.20
N TRP A 81 -22.62 -13.14 -44.47
CA TRP A 81 -23.82 -12.57 -45.05
C TRP A 81 -23.52 -11.48 -46.09
N LEU A 82 -22.57 -10.57 -45.80
CA LEU A 82 -22.17 -9.49 -46.70
C LEU A 82 -21.62 -10.00 -48.04
N PHE A 83 -20.91 -11.13 -48.03
CA PHE A 83 -20.39 -11.79 -49.24
C PHE A 83 -21.40 -12.74 -49.90
N ASN A 84 -22.70 -12.56 -49.66
CA ASN A 84 -23.78 -13.35 -50.23
C ASN A 84 -23.65 -14.87 -49.99
N ARG A 85 -23.14 -15.29 -48.82
CA ARG A 85 -23.30 -16.67 -48.37
C ARG A 85 -24.70 -16.85 -47.77
N ASP A 86 -25.29 -18.02 -47.99
CA ASP A 86 -26.60 -18.42 -47.42
C ASP A 86 -26.52 -18.68 -45.91
N VAL A 87 -26.10 -17.67 -45.15
CA VAL A 87 -25.93 -17.71 -43.71
C VAL A 87 -27.02 -16.85 -43.06
N PRO A 88 -27.83 -17.42 -42.15
CA PRO A 88 -28.86 -16.65 -41.46
C PRO A 88 -28.28 -15.50 -40.61
N LEU A 89 -28.80 -14.28 -40.78
CA LEU A 89 -28.43 -13.14 -39.91
C LEU A 89 -28.76 -13.39 -38.43
N ALA A 90 -29.66 -14.33 -38.14
CA ALA A 90 -30.00 -14.71 -36.78
C ALA A 90 -28.76 -15.13 -35.97
N PHE A 91 -27.75 -15.73 -36.60
CA PHE A 91 -26.49 -16.05 -35.92
C PHE A 91 -25.73 -14.79 -35.51
N THR A 92 -25.58 -13.81 -36.41
CA THR A 92 -24.94 -12.52 -36.09
C THR A 92 -25.59 -11.87 -34.87
N TRP A 93 -26.92 -11.77 -34.85
CA TRP A 93 -27.66 -11.18 -33.73
C TRP A 93 -27.56 -12.02 -32.45
N GLY A 94 -27.53 -13.35 -32.55
CA GLY A 94 -27.32 -14.24 -31.42
C GLY A 94 -25.96 -14.04 -30.76
N PHE A 95 -24.88 -14.00 -31.54
CA PHE A 95 -23.54 -13.72 -31.02
C PHE A 95 -23.41 -12.30 -30.48
N LEU A 96 -24.07 -11.31 -31.09
CA LEU A 96 -24.06 -9.94 -30.61
C LEU A 96 -24.80 -9.78 -29.27
N ALA A 97 -25.95 -10.44 -29.12
CA ALA A 97 -26.69 -10.49 -27.86
C ALA A 97 -25.84 -11.16 -26.76
N MET A 98 -25.18 -12.28 -27.07
CA MET A 98 -24.32 -12.98 -26.12
C MET A 98 -23.08 -12.15 -25.75
N THR A 99 -22.53 -11.38 -26.70
CA THR A 99 -21.47 -10.39 -26.43
C THR A 99 -21.97 -9.35 -25.41
N GLY A 100 -23.20 -8.88 -25.56
CA GLY A 100 -23.85 -7.99 -24.60
C GLY A 100 -23.96 -8.60 -23.19
N VAL A 101 -24.28 -9.90 -23.08
CA VAL A 101 -24.30 -10.62 -21.79
C VAL A 101 -22.92 -10.62 -21.13
N TRP A 102 -21.85 -10.88 -21.88
CA TRP A 102 -20.49 -10.85 -21.34
C TRP A 102 -20.07 -9.44 -20.89
N ILE A 103 -20.41 -8.41 -21.68
CA ILE A 103 -20.18 -7.01 -21.30
C ILE A 103 -20.92 -6.69 -19.99
N LEU A 104 -22.17 -7.14 -19.84
CA LEU A 104 -22.93 -6.95 -18.62
C LEU A 104 -22.23 -7.59 -17.41
N ILE A 105 -21.71 -8.81 -17.56
CA ILE A 105 -20.94 -9.49 -16.50
C ILE A 105 -19.69 -8.66 -16.13
N ILE A 106 -18.95 -8.16 -17.11
CA ILE A 106 -17.78 -7.29 -16.87
C ILE A 106 -18.17 -6.04 -16.10
N VAL A 107 -19.28 -5.39 -16.46
CA VAL A 107 -19.79 -4.21 -15.74
C VAL A 107 -20.09 -4.55 -14.29
N VAL A 108 -20.73 -5.70 -14.01
CA VAL A 108 -20.96 -6.14 -12.63
C VAL A 108 -19.64 -6.32 -11.87
N PHE A 109 -18.65 -6.98 -12.47
CA PHE A 109 -17.33 -7.15 -11.86
C PHE A 109 -16.65 -5.81 -11.59
N ALA A 110 -16.68 -4.88 -12.55
CA ALA A 110 -16.13 -3.53 -12.38
C ALA A 110 -16.81 -2.78 -11.22
N LEU A 111 -18.15 -2.84 -11.13
CA LEU A 111 -18.90 -2.22 -10.03
C LEU A 111 -18.55 -2.83 -8.67
N VAL A 112 -18.44 -4.16 -8.60
CA VAL A 112 -18.01 -4.87 -7.38
C VAL A 112 -16.59 -4.46 -7.00
N GLY A 113 -15.68 -4.38 -7.98
CA GLY A 113 -14.31 -3.91 -7.79
C GLY A 113 -14.24 -2.52 -7.21
N ILE A 114 -14.97 -1.56 -7.81
CA ILE A 114 -15.05 -0.19 -7.29
C ILE A 114 -15.62 -0.18 -5.87
N ARG A 115 -16.66 -0.98 -5.59
CA ARG A 115 -17.22 -1.11 -4.24
C ARG A 115 -16.20 -1.64 -3.24
N PHE A 116 -15.38 -2.61 -3.66
CA PHE A 116 -14.36 -3.22 -2.82
C PHE A 116 -13.21 -2.26 -2.56
N LEU A 117 -12.71 -1.57 -3.59
CA LEU A 117 -11.69 -0.53 -3.46
C LEU A 117 -12.15 0.60 -2.53
N LYS A 118 -13.43 1.01 -2.61
CA LYS A 118 -14.01 2.01 -1.69
C LYS A 118 -14.07 1.54 -0.23
N LYS A 119 -14.16 0.24 0.03
CA LYS A 119 -14.18 -0.32 1.40
C LYS A 119 -12.77 -0.41 2.00
N VAL A 120 -11.75 -0.55 1.17
CA VAL A 120 -10.36 -0.50 1.61
C VAL A 120 -10.03 0.98 1.82
N LYS A 121 -9.84 1.42 3.08
CA LYS A 121 -9.40 2.79 3.37
C LYS A 121 -8.08 3.03 2.62
N ALA A 122 -8.11 3.95 1.66
CA ALA A 122 -6.89 4.38 0.98
C ALA A 122 -5.96 5.02 2.04
N PRO A 123 -4.63 4.80 1.98
CA PRO A 123 -3.71 5.42 2.91
C PRO A 123 -3.82 6.95 2.81
N GLU A 124 -4.19 7.62 3.90
CA GLU A 124 -4.42 9.08 3.93
C GLU A 124 -3.21 9.86 3.42
N LYS A 125 -2.00 9.34 3.66
CA LYS A 125 -0.74 9.93 3.17
C LYS A 125 -0.58 9.88 1.65
N THR A 126 -1.08 8.84 0.98
CA THR A 126 -1.04 8.75 -0.49
C THR A 126 -1.98 9.77 -1.14
N ILE A 127 -3.11 10.07 -0.50
CA ILE A 127 -4.06 11.07 -1.00
C ILE A 127 -3.45 12.48 -0.91
N ALA A 128 -2.77 12.81 0.19
CA ALA A 128 -2.09 14.10 0.34
C ALA A 128 -0.99 14.30 -0.72
N THR A 129 -0.13 13.30 -0.94
CA THR A 129 0.94 13.39 -1.94
C THR A 129 0.41 13.47 -3.38
N VAL A 130 -0.66 12.74 -3.73
CA VAL A 130 -1.25 12.81 -5.08
C VAL A 130 -1.94 14.15 -5.35
N GLN A 131 -2.45 14.82 -4.31
CA GLN A 131 -3.01 16.18 -4.44
C GLN A 131 -1.93 17.26 -4.56
N GLU A 132 -0.70 17.00 -4.14
CA GLU A 132 0.44 17.92 -4.30
C GLU A 132 1.10 17.83 -5.68
N ILE A 133 1.02 16.69 -6.36
CA ILE A 133 1.52 16.50 -7.74
C ILE A 133 0.97 17.56 -8.73
N PRO A 134 -0.35 17.85 -8.79
CA PRO A 134 -0.86 18.89 -9.68
C PRO A 134 -0.48 20.32 -9.24
N ASN A 135 -0.15 20.55 -7.97
CA ASN A 135 0.31 21.86 -7.49
C ASN A 135 1.80 22.08 -7.81
N ALA A 136 2.63 21.04 -7.74
CA ALA A 136 4.02 21.06 -8.18
C ALA A 136 4.15 21.21 -9.71
N LEU A 137 3.27 20.57 -10.48
CA LEU A 137 3.22 20.69 -11.95
C LEU A 137 2.62 22.03 -12.43
N LYS A 138 1.91 22.77 -11.57
CA LYS A 138 1.36 24.11 -11.88
C LYS A 138 2.35 25.25 -11.74
N GLY A 139 3.63 24.96 -11.48
CA GLY A 139 4.70 25.95 -11.61
C GLY A 139 4.46 27.22 -10.78
N LYS A 140 4.21 27.07 -9.48
CA LYS A 140 4.48 28.15 -8.53
C LYS A 140 5.80 27.88 -7.84
N THR A 141 6.88 28.16 -8.56
CA THR A 141 8.18 28.39 -7.93
C THR A 141 8.03 29.67 -7.12
N ASP A 142 7.92 29.55 -5.80
CA ASP A 142 8.09 30.68 -4.91
C ASP A 142 9.56 31.12 -4.99
N PRO A 143 9.87 32.36 -5.42
CA PRO A 143 11.23 32.89 -5.42
C PRO A 143 11.86 33.00 -4.02
N ARG A 144 11.15 32.65 -2.94
CA ARG A 144 11.66 32.65 -1.57
C ARG A 144 12.24 31.32 -1.06
N THR A 145 12.54 30.37 -1.95
CA THR A 145 13.46 29.28 -1.56
C THR A 145 14.91 29.79 -1.59
N THR A 146 15.17 30.89 -0.90
CA THR A 146 16.47 31.09 -0.25
C THR A 146 16.60 29.92 0.71
N ILE A 147 17.54 29.03 0.43
CA ILE A 147 17.93 27.98 1.33
C ILE A 147 18.35 28.68 2.64
N ASP A 148 17.45 28.71 3.62
CA ASP A 148 17.78 28.95 5.02
C ASP A 148 18.60 27.73 5.45
N LEU A 149 19.88 27.78 5.11
CA LEU A 149 20.85 26.98 5.85
C LEU A 149 20.78 27.49 7.28
N PRO A 150 20.60 26.61 8.28
CA PRO A 150 20.65 27.05 9.67
C PRO A 150 21.95 27.82 9.87
N GLU A 151 21.82 29.07 10.31
CA GLU A 151 22.90 29.96 10.74
C GLU A 151 23.56 29.45 12.04
N ALA A 152 23.85 28.16 12.08
CA ALA A 152 24.61 27.47 13.10
C ALA A 152 25.85 26.79 12.51
N ALA A 153 26.01 26.82 11.16
CA ALA A 153 27.18 26.26 10.48
C ALA A 153 28.30 27.30 10.20
N VAL A 154 28.10 28.58 10.49
CA VAL A 154 29.15 29.61 10.41
C VAL A 154 29.63 29.96 11.81
N SER A 155 30.26 28.98 12.47
CA SER A 155 31.15 29.26 13.59
C SER A 155 32.57 29.36 13.04
N PRO A 156 33.21 30.55 13.04
CA PRO A 156 34.63 30.65 12.76
C PRO A 156 35.41 30.18 13.99
N ALA A 157 35.53 28.87 14.14
CA ALA A 157 36.48 28.28 15.06
C ALA A 157 37.81 28.05 14.32
N THR A 158 38.83 28.77 14.82
CA THR A 158 40.25 28.41 14.82
C THR A 158 41.01 28.46 13.50
N ALA A 159 41.72 29.57 13.29
CA ALA A 159 43.04 29.56 12.66
C ALA A 159 44.01 30.28 13.62
N ASP A 160 44.32 29.59 14.72
CA ASP A 160 45.55 29.83 15.46
C ASP A 160 46.66 29.10 14.69
N THR A 161 47.47 29.87 13.94
CA THR A 161 48.74 29.39 13.41
C THR A 161 49.79 30.43 13.77
N ASP A 162 50.49 30.12 14.86
CA ASP A 162 51.87 30.44 15.18
C ASP A 162 52.70 30.95 13.99
N GLY A 163 53.42 32.06 14.19
CA GLY A 163 54.18 32.69 13.12
C GLY A 163 54.99 33.93 13.50
N LYS A 164 55.73 33.86 14.60
CA LYS A 164 56.93 34.66 14.88
C LYS A 164 57.67 35.08 13.58
N ARG A 165 57.85 36.39 13.34
CA ARG A 165 59.05 37.01 12.73
C ARG A 165 58.89 38.54 12.55
N LEU A 166 59.85 39.28 13.13
CA LEU A 166 60.65 40.40 12.55
C LEU A 166 59.85 41.49 11.81
N THR A 167 59.80 42.75 12.22
CA THR A 167 60.89 43.76 12.23
C THR A 167 60.45 44.94 13.12
N SER A 168 61.31 45.51 13.98
CA SER A 168 62.15 46.69 13.72
C SER A 168 61.44 47.87 13.08
#